data_AF-A0A399WAQ8-F1
#
_entry.id   AF-A0A399WAQ8-F1
#
_cell.length_a   1.000
_cell.length_b   1.000
_cell.length_c   1.000
_cell.angle_alpha   90.00
_cell.angle_beta   90.00
_cell.angle_gamma   90.00
#
_symmetry.space_group_name_H-M   'P 1'
#
loop_
_entity.id
_entity.type
_entity.pdbx_description
1 polymer ?
#
loop_
_entity_poly.entity_id
_entity_poly.type
_entity_poly.pdbx_seq_one_letter_code
_entity_poly.pdbx_strand_id
1 'polypeptide(L)'
;MQKGILLTFINLGIVSLLVGCAGLSTKSSSIHEERVALIDQRMQEIEQGLSNLNNFAQNLGKRVEDLSQRAVDADANYSKLQSALDGLSSRVELKDSSYETILTETQKNISGLEKKLTEIEKAKIDLQNQLMSLQTQRSRHIGSKIDQQAEAMKEEAKEMVVQGREMIKEATAERKSEEDKKIEAIAANHEKEATQKLLDDALTLYREGNYKEAIDKWEKVLVIDPENLEAKFNIEIAKEKIKSLSEK
;
A
#
# COMPACT_ATOMS: atom_id res chain seq x y z
N MET A 1 165.73 8.30 -69.95
CA MET A 1 164.58 9.17 -70.32
C MET A 1 163.22 8.43 -70.25
N GLN A 2 162.98 7.55 -69.26
CA GLN A 2 161.73 6.75 -69.18
C GLN A 2 161.07 6.68 -67.79
N LYS A 3 161.69 7.21 -66.73
CA LYS A 3 161.13 7.14 -65.35
C LYS A 3 160.17 8.28 -64.99
N GLY A 4 160.23 9.42 -65.70
CA GLY A 4 159.37 10.58 -65.41
C GLY A 4 157.93 10.45 -65.92
N ILE A 5 157.73 9.73 -67.02
CA ILE A 5 156.40 9.60 -67.68
C ILE A 5 155.52 8.60 -66.93
N LEU A 6 156.09 7.55 -66.34
CA LEU A 6 155.33 6.54 -65.58
C LEU A 6 154.76 7.12 -64.27
N LEU A 7 155.49 8.04 -63.62
CA LEU A 7 155.06 8.66 -62.37
C LEU A 7 153.90 9.65 -62.57
N THR A 8 153.80 10.29 -63.73
CA THR A 8 152.70 11.21 -64.05
C THR A 8 151.40 10.48 -64.37
N PHE A 9 151.45 9.29 -65.00
CA PHE A 9 150.25 8.49 -65.27
C PHE A 9 149.65 7.85 -64.01
N ILE A 10 150.49 7.43 -63.06
CA ILE A 10 150.04 6.88 -61.78
C ILE A 10 149.34 7.96 -60.93
N ASN A 11 149.88 9.18 -60.90
CA ASN A 11 149.25 10.30 -60.19
C ASN A 11 147.91 10.73 -60.80
N LEU A 12 147.75 10.69 -62.13
CA LEU A 12 146.49 11.05 -62.78
C LEU A 12 145.39 9.99 -62.58
N GLY A 13 145.76 8.71 -62.48
CA GLY A 13 144.83 7.62 -62.15
C GLY A 13 144.29 7.68 -60.71
N ILE A 14 145.14 8.08 -59.75
CA ILE A 14 144.75 8.19 -58.32
C ILE A 14 143.81 9.38 -58.09
N VAL A 15 144.03 10.51 -58.77
CA VAL A 15 143.13 11.68 -58.69
C VAL A 15 141.74 11.35 -59.25
N SER A 16 141.66 10.55 -60.31
CA SER A 16 140.39 10.11 -60.90
C SER A 16 139.57 9.19 -59.99
N LEU A 17 140.25 8.31 -59.22
CA LEU A 17 139.62 7.42 -58.24
C LEU A 17 139.13 8.18 -56.99
N LEU A 18 139.88 9.17 -56.51
CA LEU A 18 139.50 9.96 -55.34
C LEU A 18 138.31 10.90 -55.61
N VAL A 19 138.24 11.50 -56.81
CA VAL A 19 137.09 12.34 -57.23
C VAL A 19 135.82 11.48 -57.41
N GLY A 20 135.96 10.24 -57.91
CA GLY A 20 134.85 9.29 -58.02
C GLY A 20 134.29 8.80 -56.67
N CYS A 21 135.15 8.55 -55.68
CA CYS A 21 134.72 8.13 -54.33
C CYS A 21 134.06 9.26 -53.53
N ALA A 22 134.50 10.51 -53.69
CA ALA A 22 133.89 11.67 -53.04
C ALA A 22 132.43 11.90 -53.51
N GLY A 23 132.16 11.78 -54.81
CA GLY A 23 130.80 11.91 -55.36
C GLY A 23 129.84 10.77 -54.97
N LEU A 24 130.36 9.56 -54.74
CA LEU A 24 129.55 8.42 -54.32
C LEU A 24 129.22 8.48 -52.81
N SER A 25 130.16 8.97 -51.99
CA SER A 25 129.95 9.17 -50.55
C SER A 25 128.95 10.30 -50.26
N THR A 26 129.03 11.43 -50.96
CA THR A 26 128.08 12.55 -50.81
C THR A 26 126.68 12.18 -51.30
N LYS A 27 126.56 11.44 -52.41
CA LYS A 27 125.27 10.95 -52.91
C LYS A 27 124.65 9.94 -51.94
N SER A 28 125.43 8.99 -51.41
CA SER A 28 124.98 8.04 -50.39
C SER A 28 124.52 8.75 -49.11
N SER A 29 125.28 9.72 -48.63
CA SER A 29 124.94 10.54 -47.46
C SER A 29 123.63 11.31 -47.66
N SER A 30 123.44 11.95 -48.81
CA SER A 30 122.20 12.71 -49.09
C SER A 30 120.95 11.82 -49.15
N ILE A 31 121.08 10.59 -49.66
CA ILE A 31 119.97 9.62 -49.71
C ILE A 31 119.61 9.13 -48.30
N HIS A 32 120.59 8.97 -47.42
CA HIS A 32 120.35 8.59 -46.02
C HIS A 32 119.65 9.74 -45.27
N GLU A 33 120.06 10.98 -45.51
CA GLU A 33 119.46 12.17 -44.89
C GLU A 33 117.99 12.37 -45.32
N GLU A 34 117.68 12.18 -46.60
CA GLU A 34 116.30 12.21 -47.11
C GLU A 34 115.42 11.10 -46.51
N ARG A 35 115.97 9.88 -46.36
CA ARG A 35 115.26 8.76 -45.71
C ARG A 35 114.99 9.01 -44.24
N VAL A 36 115.96 9.60 -43.51
CA VAL A 36 115.79 9.96 -42.10
C VAL A 36 114.72 11.04 -41.96
N ALA A 37 114.74 12.09 -42.79
CA ALA A 37 113.71 13.12 -42.78
C ALA A 37 112.30 12.57 -43.06
N LEU A 38 112.18 11.62 -44.00
CA LEU A 38 110.90 10.95 -44.29
C LEU A 38 110.41 10.08 -43.12
N ILE A 39 111.33 9.40 -42.41
CA ILE A 39 111.00 8.63 -41.20
C ILE A 39 110.52 9.56 -40.10
N ASP A 40 111.19 10.69 -39.88
CA ASP A 40 110.79 11.69 -38.88
C ASP A 40 109.40 12.27 -39.19
N GLN A 41 109.12 12.58 -40.45
CA GLN A 41 107.78 13.02 -40.87
C GLN A 41 106.72 11.96 -40.54
N ARG A 42 106.97 10.70 -40.92
CA ARG A 42 106.05 9.59 -40.62
C ARG A 42 105.89 9.37 -39.12
N MET A 43 106.95 9.56 -38.35
CA MET A 43 106.92 9.44 -36.89
C MET A 43 106.02 10.53 -36.28
N GLN A 44 106.13 11.78 -36.75
CA GLN A 44 105.23 12.88 -36.33
C GLN A 44 103.76 12.62 -36.70
N GLU A 45 103.49 12.12 -37.90
CA GLU A 45 102.12 11.75 -38.33
C GLU A 45 101.53 10.64 -37.42
N ILE A 46 102.34 9.64 -37.07
CA ILE A 46 101.95 8.56 -36.15
C ILE A 46 101.70 9.12 -34.74
N GLU A 47 102.56 9.99 -34.23
CA GLU A 47 102.39 10.63 -32.91
C GLU A 47 101.11 11.45 -32.84
N GLN A 48 100.81 12.22 -33.89
CA GLN A 48 99.55 12.97 -33.98
C GLN A 48 98.34 12.02 -34.03
N GLY A 49 98.43 10.94 -34.80
CA GLY A 49 97.42 9.88 -34.85
C GLY A 49 97.17 9.25 -33.47
N LEU A 50 98.24 8.92 -32.74
CA LEU A 50 98.18 8.37 -31.38
C LEU A 50 97.55 9.36 -30.39
N SER A 51 97.90 10.64 -30.48
CA SER A 51 97.31 11.69 -29.64
C SER A 51 95.80 11.84 -29.89
N ASN A 52 95.38 11.86 -31.15
CA ASN A 52 93.96 11.91 -31.51
C ASN A 52 93.20 10.67 -31.03
N LEU A 53 93.80 9.48 -31.21
CA LEU A 53 93.21 8.23 -30.75
C LEU A 53 93.08 8.19 -29.23
N ASN A 54 94.09 8.69 -28.50
CA ASN A 54 94.05 8.79 -27.04
C ASN A 54 92.93 9.72 -26.57
N ASN A 55 92.76 10.89 -27.21
CA ASN A 55 91.65 11.80 -26.90
C ASN A 55 90.28 11.17 -27.16
N PHE A 56 90.16 10.43 -28.27
CA PHE A 56 88.93 9.69 -28.60
C PHE A 56 88.63 8.61 -27.55
N ALA A 57 89.64 7.83 -27.14
CA ALA A 57 89.50 6.80 -26.11
C ALA A 57 89.06 7.40 -24.77
N GLN A 58 89.63 8.54 -24.36
CA GLN A 58 89.22 9.24 -23.14
C GLN A 58 87.77 9.74 -23.23
N ASN A 59 87.34 10.28 -24.38
CA ASN A 59 85.95 10.69 -24.57
C ASN A 59 84.99 9.51 -24.51
N LEU A 60 85.36 8.39 -25.14
CA LEU A 60 84.57 7.17 -25.10
C LEU A 60 84.46 6.63 -23.67
N GLY A 61 85.55 6.65 -22.90
CA GLY A 61 85.54 6.28 -21.48
C GLY A 61 84.53 7.10 -20.67
N LYS A 62 84.54 8.43 -20.80
CA LYS A 62 83.56 9.30 -20.13
C LYS A 62 82.11 8.99 -20.52
N ARG A 63 81.87 8.70 -21.80
CA ARG A 63 80.53 8.33 -22.29
C ARG A 63 80.08 6.98 -21.74
N VAL A 64 80.99 6.00 -21.63
CA VAL A 64 80.70 4.69 -21.03
C VAL A 64 80.36 4.85 -19.55
N GLU A 65 81.08 5.70 -18.82
CA GLU A 65 80.81 5.97 -17.41
C GLU A 65 79.44 6.65 -17.19
N ASP A 66 79.11 7.67 -18.00
CA ASP A 66 77.78 8.31 -17.98
C ASP A 66 76.65 7.32 -18.32
N LEU A 67 76.84 6.47 -19.34
CA LEU A 67 75.85 5.44 -19.68
C LEU A 67 75.70 4.39 -18.57
N SER A 68 76.80 4.00 -17.91
CA SER A 68 76.77 3.08 -16.78
C SER A 68 75.99 3.68 -15.62
N GLN A 69 76.19 4.95 -15.29
CA GLN A 69 75.45 5.61 -14.23
C GLN A 69 73.95 5.70 -14.56
N ARG A 70 73.60 6.07 -15.80
CA ARG A 70 72.20 6.12 -16.26
C ARG A 70 71.52 4.75 -16.20
N ALA A 71 72.25 3.66 -16.47
CA ALA A 71 71.72 2.30 -16.35
C ALA A 71 71.39 1.97 -14.89
N VAL A 72 72.29 2.29 -13.95
CA VAL A 72 72.06 2.12 -12.51
C VAL A 72 70.85 2.93 -12.03
N ASP A 73 70.73 4.18 -12.48
CA ASP A 73 69.60 5.05 -12.13
C ASP A 73 68.27 4.51 -12.70
N ALA A 74 68.30 3.97 -13.92
CA ALA A 74 67.15 3.34 -14.55
C ALA A 74 66.70 2.08 -13.79
N ASP A 75 67.63 1.22 -13.37
CA ASP A 75 67.33 0.03 -12.56
C ASP A 75 66.73 0.40 -11.19
N ALA A 76 67.25 1.45 -10.55
CA ALA A 76 66.69 1.97 -9.31
C ALA A 76 65.26 2.51 -9.50
N ASN A 77 64.99 3.20 -10.62
CA ASN A 77 63.65 3.68 -10.95
C ASN A 77 62.69 2.54 -11.29
N TYR A 78 63.15 1.53 -12.02
CA TYR A 78 62.37 0.32 -12.29
C TYR A 78 61.98 -0.39 -11.00
N SER A 79 62.92 -0.54 -10.06
CA SER A 79 62.67 -1.15 -8.75
C SER A 79 61.62 -0.37 -7.95
N LYS A 80 61.69 0.97 -7.95
CA LYS A 80 60.67 1.82 -7.31
C LYS A 80 59.29 1.66 -7.96
N LEU A 81 59.23 1.60 -9.30
CA LEU A 81 57.99 1.41 -10.03
C LEU A 81 57.37 0.04 -9.71
N GLN A 82 58.19 -1.01 -9.65
CA GLN A 82 57.75 -2.35 -9.27
C GLN A 82 57.14 -2.35 -7.86
N SER A 83 57.83 -1.78 -6.87
CA SER A 83 57.28 -1.69 -5.51
C SER A 83 55.98 -0.88 -5.44
N ALA A 84 55.87 0.19 -6.24
CA ALA A 84 54.64 0.98 -6.32
C ALA A 84 53.49 0.18 -6.96
N LEU A 85 53.79 -0.62 -7.98
CA LEU A 85 52.83 -1.50 -8.65
C LEU A 85 52.34 -2.60 -7.70
N ASP A 86 53.25 -3.25 -6.97
CA ASP A 86 52.90 -4.27 -5.98
C ASP A 86 52.00 -3.68 -4.90
N GLY A 87 52.34 -2.49 -4.38
CA GLY A 87 51.52 -1.77 -3.40
C GLY A 87 50.15 -1.34 -3.95
N LEU A 88 50.04 -1.04 -5.24
CA LEU A 88 48.75 -0.77 -5.87
C LEU A 88 47.91 -2.04 -6.01
N SER A 89 48.53 -3.16 -6.41
CA SER A 89 47.87 -4.47 -6.53
C SER A 89 47.26 -4.89 -5.18
N SER A 90 48.04 -4.84 -4.10
CA SER A 90 47.54 -5.19 -2.77
C SER A 90 46.40 -4.28 -2.31
N ARG A 91 46.42 -2.98 -2.64
CA ARG A 91 45.30 -2.07 -2.32
C ARG A 91 44.04 -2.39 -3.11
N VAL A 92 44.17 -2.82 -4.37
CA VAL A 92 43.04 -3.24 -5.20
C VAL A 92 42.43 -4.52 -4.62
N GLU A 93 43.24 -5.53 -4.32
CA GLU A 93 42.78 -6.78 -3.72
C GLU A 93 42.06 -6.57 -2.37
N LEU A 94 42.60 -5.70 -1.51
CA LEU A 94 41.95 -5.35 -0.24
C LEU A 94 40.59 -4.68 -0.44
N LYS A 95 40.49 -3.77 -1.42
CA LYS A 95 39.21 -3.10 -1.74
C LYS A 95 38.21 -4.08 -2.33
N ASP A 96 38.64 -4.97 -3.21
CA ASP A 96 37.78 -5.97 -3.83
C ASP A 96 37.20 -6.92 -2.76
N SER A 97 38.04 -7.40 -1.84
CA SER A 97 37.59 -8.21 -0.70
C SER A 97 36.63 -7.46 0.23
N SER A 98 36.90 -6.17 0.48
CA SER A 98 35.99 -5.32 1.25
C SER A 98 34.63 -5.14 0.56
N TYR A 99 34.61 -4.95 -0.76
CA TYR A 99 33.38 -4.82 -1.52
C TYR A 99 32.60 -6.13 -1.57
N GLU A 100 33.27 -7.27 -1.70
CA GLU A 100 32.63 -8.58 -1.63
C GLU A 100 31.97 -8.83 -0.27
N THR A 101 32.63 -8.45 0.83
CA THR A 101 32.06 -8.53 2.17
C THR A 101 30.81 -7.65 2.32
N ILE A 102 30.89 -6.39 1.88
CA ILE A 102 29.73 -5.47 1.95
C ILE A 102 28.58 -5.98 1.07
N LEU A 103 28.88 -6.51 -0.11
CA LEU A 103 27.89 -7.03 -1.05
C LEU A 103 27.16 -8.24 -0.47
N THR A 104 27.89 -9.19 0.11
CA THR A 104 27.31 -10.39 0.74
C THR A 104 26.44 -10.04 1.95
N GLU A 105 26.89 -9.10 2.80
CA GLU A 105 26.09 -8.61 3.93
C GLU A 105 24.81 -7.89 3.45
N THR A 106 24.93 -7.04 2.44
CA THR A 106 23.79 -6.33 1.84
C THR A 106 22.78 -7.31 1.25
N GLN A 107 23.24 -8.33 0.52
CA GLN A 107 22.38 -9.39 -0.03
C GLN A 107 21.64 -10.15 1.06
N LYS A 108 22.33 -10.51 2.16
CA LYS A 108 21.71 -11.15 3.32
C LYS A 108 20.62 -10.27 3.94
N ASN A 109 20.87 -8.97 4.08
CA ASN A 109 19.90 -8.03 4.61
C ASN A 109 18.68 -7.89 3.70
N ILE A 110 18.88 -7.79 2.38
CA ILE A 110 17.80 -7.75 1.39
C ILE A 110 16.93 -9.00 1.50
N SER A 111 17.55 -10.19 1.50
CA SER A 111 16.80 -11.46 1.64
C SER A 111 16.00 -11.52 2.94
N GLY A 112 16.57 -11.02 4.05
CA GLY A 112 15.87 -10.90 5.32
C GLY A 112 14.66 -9.96 5.27
N LEU A 113 14.78 -8.83 4.56
CA LEU A 113 13.68 -7.88 4.36
C LEU A 113 12.58 -8.44 3.45
N GLU A 114 12.95 -9.13 2.36
CA GLU A 114 12.01 -9.82 1.47
C GLU A 114 11.18 -10.84 2.24
N LYS A 115 11.82 -11.66 3.10
CA LYS A 115 11.09 -12.60 3.95
C LYS A 115 10.08 -11.89 4.86
N LYS A 116 10.49 -10.83 5.56
CA LYS A 116 9.57 -10.05 6.41
C LYS A 116 8.42 -9.44 5.62
N LEU A 117 8.68 -8.96 4.40
CA LEU A 117 7.65 -8.42 3.52
C LEU A 117 6.60 -9.50 3.19
N THR A 118 7.04 -10.71 2.83
CA THR A 118 6.10 -11.81 2.54
C THR A 118 5.26 -12.22 3.77
N GLU A 119 5.84 -12.19 4.97
CA GLU A 119 5.11 -12.45 6.23
C GLU A 119 4.04 -11.38 6.49
N ILE A 120 4.38 -10.10 6.24
CA ILE A 120 3.44 -8.97 6.37
C ILE A 120 2.31 -9.10 5.35
N GLU A 121 2.61 -9.46 4.10
CA GLU A 121 1.60 -9.64 3.05
C GLU A 121 0.63 -10.77 3.39
N LYS A 122 1.13 -11.89 3.93
CA LYS A 122 0.29 -12.98 4.43
C LYS A 122 -0.61 -12.51 5.58
N ALA A 123 -0.04 -11.82 6.57
CA ALA A 123 -0.81 -11.29 7.70
C ALA A 123 -1.90 -10.30 7.25
N LYS A 124 -1.62 -9.47 6.24
CA LYS A 124 -2.60 -8.56 5.63
C LYS A 124 -3.77 -9.33 5.03
N ILE A 125 -3.51 -10.39 4.26
CA ILE A 125 -4.56 -11.22 3.66
C ILE A 125 -5.40 -11.88 4.75
N ASP A 126 -4.78 -12.42 5.79
CA ASP A 126 -5.48 -13.04 6.92
C ASP A 126 -6.38 -12.02 7.63
N LEU A 127 -5.89 -10.81 7.89
CA LEU A 127 -6.69 -9.72 8.47
C LEU A 127 -7.86 -9.29 7.57
N GLN A 128 -7.66 -9.24 6.25
CA GLN A 128 -8.73 -8.94 5.30
C GLN A 128 -9.83 -10.02 5.33
N ASN A 129 -9.45 -11.29 5.41
CA ASN A 129 -10.38 -12.41 5.54
C ASN A 129 -11.17 -12.34 6.86
N GLN A 130 -10.48 -12.05 7.97
CA GLN A 130 -11.13 -11.84 9.27
C GLN A 130 -12.13 -10.68 9.22
N LEU A 131 -11.74 -9.55 8.64
CA LEU A 131 -12.62 -8.38 8.50
C LEU A 131 -13.87 -8.71 7.67
N MET A 132 -13.73 -9.45 6.58
CA MET A 132 -14.86 -9.90 5.77
C MET A 132 -15.80 -10.84 6.56
N SER A 133 -15.25 -11.75 7.36
CA SER A 133 -16.04 -12.64 8.22
C SER A 133 -16.82 -11.87 9.28
N LEU A 134 -16.20 -10.87 9.92
CA LEU A 134 -16.83 -10.01 10.92
C LEU A 134 -17.92 -9.14 10.31
N GLN A 135 -17.69 -8.58 9.11
CA GLN A 135 -18.72 -7.84 8.38
C GLN A 135 -19.93 -8.72 8.06
N THR A 136 -19.69 -9.97 7.66
CA THR A 136 -20.75 -10.94 7.38
C THR A 136 -21.52 -11.30 8.64
N GLN A 137 -20.83 -11.59 9.75
CA GLN A 137 -21.46 -11.86 11.05
C GLN A 137 -22.31 -10.68 11.53
N ARG A 138 -21.78 -9.45 11.43
CA ARG A 138 -22.50 -8.22 11.77
C ARG A 138 -23.79 -8.09 10.96
N SER A 139 -23.72 -8.32 9.65
CA SER A 139 -24.90 -8.28 8.77
C SER A 139 -25.99 -9.27 9.20
N ARG A 140 -25.60 -10.53 9.50
CA ARG A 140 -26.53 -11.54 10.00
C ARG A 140 -27.16 -11.15 11.33
N HIS A 141 -26.37 -10.63 12.27
CA HIS A 141 -26.89 -10.26 13.60
C HIS A 141 -27.85 -9.07 13.53
N ILE A 142 -27.57 -8.10 12.66
CA ILE A 142 -28.49 -6.97 12.43
C ILE A 142 -29.79 -7.48 11.82
N GLY A 143 -29.73 -8.33 10.79
CA GLY A 143 -30.91 -8.95 10.19
C GLY A 143 -31.75 -9.69 11.21
N SER A 144 -31.14 -10.56 12.02
CA SER A 144 -31.86 -11.32 13.04
C SER A 144 -32.52 -10.44 14.11
N LYS A 145 -31.88 -9.32 14.50
CA LYS A 145 -32.48 -8.37 15.46
C LYS A 145 -33.67 -7.63 14.86
N ILE A 146 -33.59 -7.26 13.58
CA ILE A 146 -34.71 -6.62 12.87
C ILE A 146 -35.88 -7.60 12.78
N ASP A 147 -35.62 -8.86 12.41
CA ASP A 147 -36.67 -9.89 12.33
C ASP A 147 -37.34 -10.15 13.69
N GLN A 148 -36.55 -10.23 14.76
CA GLN A 148 -37.06 -10.38 16.12
C GLN A 148 -37.93 -9.19 16.55
N GLN A 149 -37.50 -7.96 16.25
CA GLN A 149 -38.29 -6.77 16.56
C GLN A 149 -39.57 -6.70 15.73
N ALA A 150 -39.51 -7.04 14.45
CA ALA A 150 -40.68 -7.07 13.57
C ALA A 150 -41.72 -8.08 14.06
N GLU A 151 -41.30 -9.28 14.47
CA GLU A 151 -42.23 -10.29 14.98
C GLU A 151 -42.79 -9.90 16.36
N ALA A 152 -41.98 -9.30 17.23
CA ALA A 152 -42.46 -8.76 18.51
C ALA A 152 -43.53 -7.67 18.32
N MET A 153 -43.29 -6.71 17.41
CA MET A 153 -44.26 -5.66 17.06
C MET A 153 -45.54 -6.24 16.47
N LYS A 154 -45.43 -7.32 15.69
CA LYS A 154 -46.58 -8.00 15.10
C LYS A 154 -47.41 -8.74 16.15
N GLU A 155 -46.78 -9.37 17.14
CA GLU A 155 -47.51 -9.97 18.27
C GLU A 155 -48.17 -8.92 19.16
N GLU A 156 -47.49 -7.82 19.47
CA GLU A 156 -48.09 -6.69 20.20
C GLU A 156 -49.27 -6.09 19.43
N ALA A 157 -49.15 -5.93 18.11
CA ALA A 157 -50.25 -5.48 17.27
C ALA A 157 -51.43 -6.46 17.28
N LYS A 158 -51.17 -7.77 17.28
CA LYS A 158 -52.23 -8.79 17.41
C LYS A 158 -52.93 -8.68 18.76
N GLU A 159 -52.18 -8.56 19.86
CA GLU A 159 -52.76 -8.39 21.20
C GLU A 159 -53.61 -7.13 21.29
N MET A 160 -53.12 -5.99 20.78
CA MET A 160 -53.90 -4.75 20.72
C MET A 160 -55.18 -4.90 19.90
N VAL A 161 -55.13 -5.62 18.78
CA VAL A 161 -56.33 -5.91 17.96
C VAL A 161 -57.31 -6.80 18.72
N VAL A 162 -56.83 -7.80 19.47
CA VAL A 162 -57.68 -8.67 20.29
C VAL A 162 -58.34 -7.87 21.41
N GLN A 163 -57.57 -7.10 22.18
CA GLN A 163 -58.10 -6.23 23.23
C GLN A 163 -59.11 -5.23 22.68
N GLY A 164 -58.79 -4.58 21.55
CA GLY A 164 -59.72 -3.69 20.87
C GLY A 164 -61.03 -4.38 20.46
N ARG A 165 -60.96 -5.64 19.99
CA ARG A 165 -62.16 -6.44 19.68
C ARG A 165 -62.97 -6.77 20.93
N GLU A 166 -62.33 -7.13 22.04
CA GLU A 166 -63.03 -7.42 23.30
C GLU A 166 -63.73 -6.19 23.85
N MET A 167 -63.05 -5.03 23.89
CA MET A 167 -63.67 -3.76 24.29
C MET A 167 -64.86 -3.39 23.42
N ILE A 168 -64.77 -3.59 22.09
CA ILE A 168 -65.91 -3.36 21.19
C ILE A 168 -67.07 -4.32 21.52
N LYS A 169 -66.78 -5.58 21.82
CA LYS A 169 -67.79 -6.58 22.18
C LYS A 169 -68.48 -6.23 23.50
N GLU A 170 -67.74 -5.82 24.51
CA GLU A 170 -68.30 -5.36 25.80
C GLU A 170 -69.14 -4.09 25.62
N ALA A 171 -68.61 -3.07 24.97
CA ALA A 171 -69.32 -1.81 24.74
C ALA A 171 -70.57 -1.96 23.85
N THR A 172 -70.64 -3.00 23.01
CA THR A 172 -71.83 -3.35 22.23
C THR A 172 -72.83 -4.18 23.04
N ALA A 173 -72.37 -5.08 23.92
CA ALA A 173 -73.22 -5.82 24.84
C ALA A 173 -73.88 -4.90 25.89
N GLU A 174 -73.14 -3.95 26.45
CA GLU A 174 -73.65 -2.93 27.37
C GLU A 174 -74.69 -2.05 26.67
N ARG A 175 -74.38 -1.52 25.48
CA ARG A 175 -75.36 -0.73 24.70
C ARG A 175 -76.63 -1.50 24.42
N LYS A 176 -76.52 -2.78 24.05
CA LYS A 176 -77.68 -3.63 23.78
C LYS A 176 -78.51 -3.86 25.05
N SER A 177 -77.88 -4.09 26.20
CA SER A 177 -78.59 -4.19 27.48
C SER A 177 -79.29 -2.88 27.89
N GLU A 178 -78.66 -1.73 27.63
CA GLU A 178 -79.23 -0.40 27.92
C GLU A 178 -80.41 -0.07 26.99
N GLU A 179 -80.29 -0.41 25.70
CA GLU A 179 -81.37 -0.29 24.71
C GLU A 179 -82.54 -1.22 25.03
N ASP A 180 -82.28 -2.48 25.37
CA ASP A 180 -83.31 -3.46 25.73
C ASP A 180 -84.10 -2.98 26.97
N LYS A 181 -83.42 -2.46 28.01
CA LYS A 181 -84.06 -1.88 29.20
C LYS A 181 -84.86 -0.60 28.90
N LYS A 182 -84.37 0.25 28.00
CA LYS A 182 -85.11 1.45 27.56
C LYS A 182 -86.36 1.09 26.79
N ILE A 183 -86.28 0.09 25.90
CA ILE A 183 -87.43 -0.40 25.14
C ILE A 183 -88.49 -0.98 26.08
N GLU A 184 -88.07 -1.75 27.09
CA GLU A 184 -88.96 -2.32 28.10
C GLU A 184 -89.63 -1.23 28.97
N ALA A 185 -88.88 -0.21 29.40
CA ALA A 185 -89.41 0.90 30.18
C ALA A 185 -90.40 1.78 29.38
N ILE A 186 -90.15 1.99 28.09
CA ILE A 186 -91.07 2.73 27.20
C ILE A 186 -92.36 1.92 26.99
N ALA A 187 -92.25 0.60 26.78
CA ALA A 187 -93.41 -0.28 26.64
C ALA A 187 -94.28 -0.27 27.91
N ALA A 188 -93.66 -0.45 29.08
CA ALA A 188 -94.37 -0.42 30.36
C ALA A 188 -95.04 0.92 30.66
N ASN A 189 -94.40 2.04 30.31
CA ASN A 189 -95.00 3.36 30.52
C ASN A 189 -96.16 3.63 29.55
N HIS A 190 -96.05 3.18 28.30
CA HIS A 190 -97.15 3.27 27.33
C HIS A 190 -98.35 2.41 27.73
N GLU A 191 -98.13 1.21 28.28
CA GLU A 191 -99.20 0.35 28.83
C GLU A 191 -99.89 0.99 30.04
N LYS A 192 -99.14 1.67 30.91
CA LYS A 192 -99.68 2.40 32.05
C LYS A 192 -100.51 3.62 31.63
N GLU A 193 -100.02 4.41 30.68
CA GLU A 193 -100.75 5.56 30.12
C GLU A 193 -102.02 5.12 29.37
N ALA A 194 -101.94 4.03 28.60
CA ALA A 194 -103.10 3.45 27.92
C ALA A 194 -104.15 2.95 28.92
N THR A 195 -103.72 2.26 29.98
CA THR A 195 -104.59 1.80 31.08
C THR A 195 -105.28 2.97 31.78
N GLN A 196 -104.52 4.02 32.14
CA GLN A 196 -105.08 5.20 32.81
C GLN A 196 -106.12 5.91 31.94
N LYS A 197 -105.83 6.07 30.64
CA LYS A 197 -106.79 6.69 29.71
C LYS A 197 -108.07 5.88 29.58
N LEU A 198 -107.99 4.54 29.56
CA LEU A 198 -109.17 3.68 29.52
C LEU A 198 -110.00 3.79 30.81
N LEU A 199 -109.36 3.91 31.97
CA LEU A 199 -110.04 4.17 33.25
C LEU A 199 -110.77 5.51 33.25
N ASP A 200 -110.11 6.58 32.78
CA ASP A 200 -110.68 7.93 32.73
C ASP A 200 -111.85 8.02 31.73
N ASP A 201 -111.71 7.41 30.55
CA ASP A 201 -112.78 7.26 29.55
C ASP A 201 -113.98 6.53 30.15
N ALA A 202 -113.75 5.40 30.83
CA ALA A 202 -114.79 4.58 31.44
C ALA A 202 -115.56 5.35 32.52
N LEU A 203 -114.83 6.08 33.39
CA LEU A 203 -115.43 6.91 34.42
C LEU A 203 -116.27 8.04 33.83
N THR A 204 -115.82 8.63 32.71
CA THR A 204 -116.58 9.68 32.00
C THR A 204 -117.88 9.13 31.45
N LEU A 205 -117.82 8.01 30.72
CA LEU A 205 -119.01 7.32 30.18
C LEU A 205 -120.00 6.92 31.29
N TYR A 206 -119.49 6.45 32.43
CA TYR A 206 -120.33 6.12 33.58
C TYR A 206 -121.08 7.34 34.11
N ARG A 207 -120.40 8.49 34.24
CA ARG A 207 -120.99 9.75 34.71
C ARG A 207 -122.04 10.30 33.73
N GLU A 208 -121.85 10.06 32.44
CA GLU A 208 -122.81 10.43 31.39
C GLU A 208 -124.03 9.49 31.32
N GLY A 209 -124.04 8.41 32.11
CA GLY A 209 -125.12 7.43 32.13
C GLY A 209 -124.98 6.32 31.08
N ASN A 210 -123.87 6.29 30.34
CA ASN A 210 -123.54 5.29 29.32
C ASN A 210 -122.88 4.06 29.96
N TYR A 211 -123.60 3.38 30.85
CA TYR A 211 -123.05 2.33 31.71
C TYR A 211 -122.49 1.12 30.97
N LYS A 212 -123.07 0.73 29.82
CA LYS A 212 -122.57 -0.40 29.01
C LYS A 212 -121.20 -0.08 28.40
N GLU A 213 -121.06 1.11 27.83
CA GLU A 213 -119.80 1.56 27.23
C GLU A 213 -118.71 1.79 28.28
N ALA A 214 -119.10 2.23 29.49
CA ALA A 214 -118.20 2.31 30.64
C ALA A 214 -117.65 0.92 31.04
N ILE A 215 -118.51 -0.10 31.10
CA ILE A 215 -118.10 -1.48 31.36
C ILE A 215 -117.11 -1.97 30.30
N ASP A 216 -117.42 -1.77 29.01
CA ASP A 216 -116.53 -2.19 27.92
C ASP A 216 -115.13 -1.57 28.02
N LYS A 217 -115.04 -0.32 28.50
CA LYS A 217 -113.76 0.37 28.72
C LYS A 217 -112.99 -0.18 29.93
N TRP A 218 -113.67 -0.48 31.03
CA TRP A 218 -113.05 -1.15 32.18
C TRP A 218 -112.64 -2.60 31.88
N GLU A 219 -113.38 -3.33 31.05
CA GLU A 219 -112.98 -4.67 30.61
C GLU A 219 -111.69 -4.61 29.80
N LYS A 220 -111.50 -3.58 28.97
CA LYS A 220 -110.22 -3.35 28.26
C LYS A 220 -109.08 -3.02 29.21
N VAL A 221 -109.34 -2.33 30.33
CA VAL A 221 -108.34 -2.15 31.40
C VAL A 221 -107.92 -3.51 31.96
N LEU A 222 -108.87 -4.43 32.19
CA LEU A 222 -108.58 -5.76 32.73
C LEU A 222 -107.86 -6.70 31.74
N VAL A 223 -107.84 -6.39 30.45
CA VAL A 223 -106.98 -7.09 29.48
C VAL A 223 -105.52 -6.69 29.64
N ILE A 224 -105.26 -5.42 30.01
CA ILE A 224 -103.91 -4.87 30.17
C ILE A 224 -103.39 -5.12 31.59
N ASP A 225 -104.21 -4.86 32.59
CA ASP A 225 -103.96 -5.10 34.01
C ASP A 225 -105.11 -5.95 34.59
N PRO A 226 -105.00 -7.30 34.52
CA PRO A 226 -106.01 -8.21 35.04
C PRO A 226 -106.31 -8.05 36.53
N GLU A 227 -105.44 -7.38 37.29
CA GLU A 227 -105.60 -7.15 38.73
C GLU A 227 -106.13 -5.76 39.08
N ASN A 228 -106.51 -4.97 38.08
CA ASN A 228 -107.03 -3.63 38.31
C ASN A 228 -108.34 -3.64 39.12
N LEU A 229 -108.21 -3.41 40.43
CA LEU A 229 -109.33 -3.48 41.36
C LEU A 229 -110.38 -2.39 41.07
N GLU A 230 -109.94 -1.23 40.58
CA GLU A 230 -110.83 -0.12 40.25
C GLU A 230 -111.77 -0.48 39.08
N ALA A 231 -111.24 -1.04 37.99
CA ALA A 231 -112.05 -1.52 36.88
C ALA A 231 -113.02 -2.63 37.31
N LYS A 232 -112.56 -3.63 38.07
CA LYS A 232 -113.43 -4.72 38.59
C LYS A 232 -114.59 -4.15 39.42
N PHE A 233 -114.28 -3.26 40.36
CA PHE A 233 -115.26 -2.66 41.26
C PHE A 233 -116.28 -1.80 40.51
N ASN A 234 -115.80 -0.95 39.61
CA ASN A 234 -116.66 -0.03 38.87
C ASN A 234 -117.57 -0.76 37.85
N ILE A 235 -117.11 -1.85 37.25
CA ILE A 235 -117.96 -2.73 36.42
C ILE A 235 -119.15 -3.25 37.23
N GLU A 236 -118.92 -3.75 38.45
CA GLU A 236 -119.99 -4.28 39.29
C GLU A 236 -121.00 -3.18 39.67
N ILE A 237 -120.52 -1.98 40.02
CA ILE A 237 -121.40 -0.83 40.26
C ILE A 237 -122.23 -0.49 39.01
N ALA A 238 -121.62 -0.47 37.83
CA ALA A 238 -122.31 -0.15 36.58
C ALA A 238 -123.33 -1.20 36.18
N LYS A 239 -123.04 -2.49 36.38
CA LYS A 239 -124.00 -3.58 36.18
C LYS A 239 -125.20 -3.43 37.10
N GLU A 240 -124.98 -3.13 38.38
CA GLU A 240 -126.06 -2.91 39.34
C GLU A 240 -126.90 -1.68 38.94
N LYS A 241 -126.25 -0.62 38.45
CA LYS A 241 -126.93 0.58 37.97
C LYS A 241 -127.81 0.30 36.75
N ILE A 242 -127.32 -0.45 35.75
CA ILE A 242 -128.11 -0.91 34.59
C ILE A 242 -129.31 -1.72 35.05
N LYS A 243 -129.10 -2.67 35.97
CA LYS A 243 -130.17 -3.52 36.51
C LYS A 243 -131.26 -2.69 37.18
N SER A 244 -130.86 -1.73 38.04
CA SER A 244 -131.80 -0.84 38.73
C SER A 244 -132.59 0.09 37.79
N LEU A 245 -132.06 0.40 36.60
CA LEU A 245 -132.73 1.22 35.59
C LEU A 245 -133.69 0.40 34.71
N SER A 246 -133.56 -0.93 34.68
CA SER A 246 -134.46 -1.83 33.96
C SER A 246 -135.68 -2.28 34.77
N GLU A 247 -135.69 -1.97 36.07
CA GLU A 247 -136.73 -2.35 37.04
C GLU A 247 -137.67 -1.17 37.42
N LYS A 248 -137.63 -0.06 36.67
CA LYS A 248 -138.55 1.10 36.74
C LYS A 248 -139.26 1.32 35.42
#